data_AF-A0A2A5NZE7-F1
#
_entry.id   AF-A0A2A5NZE7-F1
#
_cell.length_a   1.000
_cell.length_b   1.000
_cell.length_c   1.000
_cell.angle_alpha   90.00
_cell.angle_beta   90.00
_cell.angle_gamma   90.00
#
_symmetry.space_group_name_H-M   'P 1'
#
loop_
_entity.id
_entity.type
_entity.pdbx_description
1 polymer ?
#
loop_
_entity_poly.entity_id
_entity_poly.type
_entity_poly.pdbx_seq_one_letter_code
_entity_poly.pdbx_strand_id
1 'polypeptide(L)'
;MEEVVRVIEDFSPVSVSVGLAQYWVMRALERGSVLVVGQGSDEAYGGYQRFADAYREGGEEAAAWEVRRSIIHSYRVNFEREWRLSLHLGVEILYPLISPGMVYYVGRLPLAARVRGPDDALRKHIVRLAASAMGVPREIAGARKRSMQYSTGAMKALRDVARAHGLKPHQYLYKKYMDLFAGQGGGPGLG
;
A
#
# COMPACT_ATOMS: atom_id res chain seq x y z
N MET A 1 -13.68 -9.15 7.73
CA MET A 1 -13.79 -8.20 6.60
C MET A 1 -14.53 -6.95 7.02
N GLU A 2 -15.72 -7.07 7.62
CA GLU A 2 -16.49 -5.93 8.15
C GLU A 2 -15.70 -5.07 9.14
N GLU A 3 -14.97 -5.70 10.07
CA GLU A 3 -14.11 -4.97 11.00
C GLU A 3 -13.04 -4.14 10.29
N VAL A 4 -12.40 -4.68 9.25
CA VAL A 4 -11.44 -3.91 8.44
C VAL A 4 -12.12 -2.75 7.74
N VAL A 5 -13.28 -2.96 7.10
CA VAL A 5 -14.05 -1.89 6.44
C VAL A 5 -14.43 -0.79 7.43
N ARG A 6 -14.87 -1.16 8.64
CA ARG A 6 -15.20 -0.22 9.72
C ARG A 6 -13.98 0.58 10.15
N VAL A 7 -12.85 -0.10 10.41
CA VAL A 7 -11.65 0.54 10.94
C VAL A 7 -10.99 1.43 9.90
N ILE A 8 -10.95 1.03 8.62
CA ILE A 8 -10.27 1.82 7.59
C ILE A 8 -11.17 2.88 6.95
N GLU A 9 -12.49 2.79 7.16
CA GLU A 9 -13.50 3.71 6.61
C GLU A 9 -13.44 3.84 5.07
N ASP A 10 -13.16 2.73 4.38
CA ASP A 10 -13.05 2.67 2.93
C ASP A 10 -13.64 1.33 2.43
N PHE A 11 -14.26 1.36 1.26
CA PHE A 11 -14.86 0.21 0.58
C PHE A 11 -14.17 -0.14 -0.75
N SER A 12 -13.09 0.54 -1.11
CA SER A 12 -12.33 0.21 -2.31
C SER A 12 -11.74 -1.20 -2.20
N PRO A 13 -11.88 -2.05 -3.23
CA PRO A 13 -11.34 -3.41 -3.18
C PRO A 13 -9.83 -3.47 -2.92
N VAL A 14 -9.07 -2.47 -3.40
CA VAL A 14 -7.63 -2.39 -3.16
C VAL A 14 -7.34 -2.04 -1.71
N SER A 15 -7.93 -0.97 -1.18
CA SER A 15 -7.75 -0.53 0.21
C SER A 15 -8.13 -1.64 1.19
N VAL A 16 -9.29 -2.27 1.01
CA VAL A 16 -9.77 -3.34 1.89
C VAL A 16 -8.87 -4.57 1.79
N SER A 17 -8.39 -4.95 0.60
CA SER A 17 -7.52 -6.12 0.45
C SER A 17 -6.14 -5.92 1.09
N VAL A 18 -5.56 -4.72 0.95
CA VAL A 18 -4.29 -4.39 1.62
C VAL A 18 -4.51 -4.33 3.14
N GLY A 19 -5.58 -3.67 3.58
CA GLY A 19 -5.96 -3.57 4.99
C GLY A 19 -6.22 -4.93 5.63
N LEU A 20 -6.82 -5.88 4.91
CA LEU A 20 -7.01 -7.27 5.38
C LEU A 20 -5.68 -7.96 5.67
N ALA A 21 -4.71 -7.85 4.76
CA ALA A 21 -3.40 -8.45 4.96
C ALA A 21 -2.70 -7.86 6.20
N GLN A 22 -2.77 -6.53 6.36
CA GLN A 22 -2.17 -5.82 7.49
C GLN A 22 -2.86 -6.12 8.81
N TYR A 23 -4.19 -6.13 8.81
CA TYR A 23 -5.03 -6.44 9.96
C TYR A 23 -4.65 -7.80 10.56
N TRP A 24 -4.52 -8.85 9.73
CA TRP A 24 -4.20 -10.18 10.24
C TRP A 24 -2.80 -10.29 10.84
N VAL A 25 -1.82 -9.58 10.27
CA VAL A 25 -0.48 -9.50 10.87
C VAL A 25 -0.53 -8.80 12.20
N MET A 26 -1.13 -7.59 12.26
CA MET A 26 -1.19 -6.79 13.48
C MET A 26 -2.03 -7.46 14.58
N ARG A 27 -3.11 -8.17 14.21
CA ARG A 27 -3.97 -8.89 15.17
C ARG A 27 -3.24 -10.06 15.84
N ALA A 28 -2.23 -10.62 15.20
CA ALA A 28 -1.42 -11.69 15.76
C ALA A 28 -0.33 -11.19 16.73
N LEU A 29 -0.17 -9.87 16.87
CA LEU A 29 0.80 -9.24 17.76
C LEU A 29 0.16 -8.88 19.10
N GLU A 30 0.99 -8.81 20.14
CA GLU A 30 0.57 -8.26 21.43
C GLU A 30 0.43 -6.72 21.34
N ARG A 31 -0.52 -6.17 22.10
CA ARG A 31 -0.65 -4.70 22.21
C ARG A 31 0.65 -4.12 22.78
N GLY A 32 1.12 -3.01 22.21
CA GLY A 32 2.41 -2.39 22.50
C GLY A 32 3.57 -2.93 21.65
N SER A 33 3.32 -3.90 20.76
CA SER A 33 4.33 -4.37 19.81
C SER A 33 4.69 -3.28 18.79
N VAL A 34 5.94 -3.30 18.34
CA VAL A 34 6.44 -2.46 17.25
C VAL A 34 6.56 -3.29 15.97
N LEU A 35 5.84 -2.90 14.92
CA LEU A 35 5.88 -3.50 13.60
C LEU A 35 6.71 -2.64 12.64
N VAL A 36 7.82 -3.18 12.15
CA VAL A 36 8.65 -2.51 11.13
C VAL A 36 8.16 -2.92 9.74
N VAL A 37 7.79 -1.95 8.90
CA VAL A 37 7.26 -2.21 7.56
C VAL A 37 8.10 -1.57 6.46
N GLY A 38 8.08 -2.19 5.28
CA GLY A 38 8.66 -1.64 4.06
C GLY A 38 7.73 -0.72 3.26
N GLN A 39 6.58 -0.34 3.83
CA GLN A 39 5.61 0.51 3.13
C GLN A 39 6.19 1.89 2.83
N GLY A 40 5.73 2.52 1.74
CA GLY A 40 6.26 3.80 1.27
C GLY A 40 7.52 3.65 0.41
N SER A 41 8.13 2.46 0.43
CA SER A 41 9.32 2.18 -0.37
C SER A 41 9.03 2.19 -1.88
N ASP A 42 7.80 1.91 -2.31
CA ASP A 42 7.49 1.94 -3.74
C ASP A 42 7.36 3.37 -4.24
N GLU A 43 6.79 4.27 -3.45
CA GLU A 43 6.70 5.70 -3.72
C GLU A 43 8.08 6.34 -3.75
N ALA A 44 8.88 6.15 -2.69
CA ALA A 44 10.16 6.81 -2.54
C ALA A 44 11.24 6.27 -3.51
N TYR A 45 11.20 4.97 -3.82
CA TYR A 45 12.27 4.30 -4.56
C TYR A 45 11.85 3.80 -5.95
N GLY A 46 10.69 4.22 -6.45
CA GLY A 46 10.30 3.96 -7.83
C GLY A 46 9.72 2.55 -8.08
N GLY A 47 9.03 1.95 -7.12
CA GLY A 47 8.54 0.56 -7.22
C GLY A 47 7.39 0.33 -8.19
N TYR A 48 6.61 1.35 -8.54
CA TYR A 48 5.40 1.18 -9.34
C TYR A 48 5.69 1.14 -10.86
N GLN A 49 4.94 0.28 -11.55
CA GLN A 49 5.00 0.17 -13.02
C GLN A 49 4.67 1.51 -13.70
N ARG A 50 3.72 2.28 -13.15
CA ARG A 50 3.34 3.59 -13.68
C ARG A 50 4.50 4.59 -13.83
N PHE A 51 5.60 4.43 -13.09
CA PHE A 51 6.77 5.28 -13.27
C PHE A 51 7.52 4.98 -14.55
N ALA A 52 7.63 3.69 -14.91
CA ALA A 52 8.18 3.28 -16.19
C ALA A 52 7.22 3.64 -17.33
N ASP A 53 5.91 3.61 -17.08
CA ASP A 53 4.90 4.03 -18.07
C ASP A 53 4.96 5.56 -18.31
N ALA A 54 5.06 6.37 -17.25
CA ALA A 54 5.31 7.80 -17.37
C ALA A 54 6.63 8.10 -18.11
N TYR A 55 7.65 7.26 -17.91
CA TYR A 55 8.91 7.34 -18.65
C TYR A 55 8.68 7.11 -20.15
N ARG A 56 7.86 6.12 -20.51
CA ARG A 56 7.52 5.80 -21.90
C ARG A 56 6.73 6.93 -22.57
N GLU A 57 5.80 7.53 -21.83
CA GLU A 57 4.87 8.54 -22.35
C GLU A 57 5.48 9.94 -22.46
N GLY A 58 6.34 10.32 -21.50
CA GLY A 58 6.85 11.70 -21.38
C GLY A 58 8.32 11.81 -21.00
N GLY A 59 9.08 10.72 -21.09
CA GLY A 59 10.52 10.72 -20.81
C GLY A 59 10.87 10.80 -19.31
N GLU A 60 12.15 11.04 -19.04
CA GLU A 60 12.69 11.04 -17.68
C GLU A 60 12.03 12.08 -16.78
N GLU A 61 11.71 13.26 -17.31
CA GLU A 61 11.10 14.35 -16.55
C GLU A 61 9.68 14.00 -16.07
N ALA A 62 8.85 13.43 -16.95
CA ALA A 62 7.50 12.97 -16.59
C ALA A 62 7.56 11.87 -15.52
N ALA A 63 8.49 10.92 -15.65
CA ALA A 63 8.70 9.88 -14.65
C ALA A 63 9.18 10.46 -13.30
N ALA A 64 10.11 11.42 -13.33
CA ALA A 64 10.59 12.09 -12.12
C ALA A 64 9.48 12.86 -11.41
N TRP A 65 8.61 13.53 -12.19
CA TRP A 65 7.44 14.22 -11.66
C TRP A 65 6.44 13.25 -11.03
N GLU A 66 6.13 12.14 -11.69
CA GLU A 66 5.20 11.13 -11.18
C GLU A 66 5.73 10.47 -9.89
N VAL A 67 7.04 10.20 -9.79
CA VAL A 67 7.65 9.73 -8.53
C VAL A 67 7.50 10.77 -7.42
N ARG A 68 7.81 12.05 -7.68
CA ARG A 68 7.65 13.13 -6.68
C ARG A 68 6.20 13.26 -6.23
N ARG A 69 5.26 13.27 -7.18
CA ARG A 69 3.82 13.31 -6.91
C ARG A 69 3.41 12.15 -6.03
N SER A 70 3.88 10.93 -6.34
CA SER A 70 3.59 9.73 -5.56
C SER A 70 4.08 9.81 -4.12
N ILE A 71 5.25 10.40 -3.87
CA ILE A 71 5.76 10.62 -2.52
C ILE A 71 4.85 11.59 -1.75
N ILE A 72 4.50 12.72 -2.37
CA ILE A 72 3.66 13.77 -1.73
C ILE A 72 2.27 13.23 -1.38
N HIS A 73 1.68 12.37 -2.22
CA HIS A 73 0.32 11.85 -2.00
C HIS A 73 0.26 10.56 -1.16
N SER A 74 1.42 10.02 -0.74
CA SER A 74 1.51 8.75 -0.02
C SER A 74 0.72 8.73 1.30
N TYR A 75 0.57 9.89 1.97
CA TYR A 75 -0.15 10.02 3.22
C TYR A 75 -1.63 9.62 3.14
N ARG A 76 -2.31 9.98 2.05
CA ARG A 76 -3.74 9.69 1.87
C ARG A 76 -4.00 8.25 1.47
N VAL A 77 -3.10 7.67 0.67
CA VAL A 77 -3.37 6.39 -0.01
C VAL A 77 -2.91 5.19 0.83
N ASN A 78 -1.84 5.35 1.60
CA ASN A 78 -1.24 4.25 2.36
C ASN A 78 -1.32 4.46 3.88
N PHE A 79 -0.85 5.62 4.37
CA PHE A 79 -0.61 5.80 5.81
C PHE A 79 -1.91 5.96 6.60
N GLU A 80 -2.96 6.58 6.05
CA GLU A 80 -4.25 6.73 6.74
C GLU A 80 -4.85 5.36 7.15
N ARG A 81 -4.91 4.42 6.20
CA ARG A 81 -5.41 3.05 6.44
C ARG A 81 -4.61 2.33 7.50
N GLU A 82 -3.29 2.38 7.40
CA GLU A 82 -2.37 1.67 8.30
C GLU A 82 -2.41 2.25 9.70
N TRP A 83 -2.44 3.58 9.81
CA TRP A 83 -2.55 4.28 11.07
C TRP A 83 -3.80 3.88 11.83
N ARG A 84 -4.97 3.87 11.15
CA ARG A 84 -6.24 3.44 11.74
C ARG A 84 -6.18 2.01 12.27
N LEU A 85 -5.61 1.08 11.48
CA LEU A 85 -5.42 -0.31 11.91
C LEU A 85 -4.46 -0.42 13.11
N SER A 86 -3.38 0.35 13.10
CA SER A 86 -2.39 0.37 14.18
C SER A 86 -3.00 0.83 15.50
N LEU A 87 -3.80 1.91 15.46
CA LEU A 87 -4.50 2.44 16.62
C LEU A 87 -5.55 1.45 17.14
N HIS A 88 -6.34 0.87 16.24
CA HIS A 88 -7.36 -0.12 16.59
C HIS A 88 -6.79 -1.35 17.29
N LEU A 89 -5.62 -1.81 16.85
CA LEU A 89 -4.97 -3.03 17.35
C LEU A 89 -3.91 -2.75 18.44
N GLY A 90 -3.59 -1.49 18.70
CA GLY A 90 -2.57 -1.09 19.67
C GLY A 90 -1.17 -1.55 19.27
N VAL A 91 -0.82 -1.46 17.99
CA VAL A 91 0.50 -1.80 17.44
C VAL A 91 1.13 -0.53 16.89
N GLU A 92 2.39 -0.26 17.25
CA GLU A 92 3.14 0.86 16.67
C GLU A 92 3.75 0.46 15.33
N ILE A 93 3.78 1.37 14.35
CA ILE A 93 4.37 1.09 13.03
C ILE A 93 5.58 1.98 12.79
N LEU A 94 6.69 1.37 12.39
CA LEU A 94 7.89 2.08 11.93
C LEU A 94 8.08 1.93 10.42
N TYR A 95 8.48 3.03 9.78
CA TYR A 95 8.72 3.11 8.33
C TYR A 95 10.16 3.55 8.00
N PRO A 96 11.19 2.72 8.24
CA PRO A 96 12.59 3.15 8.15
C PRO A 96 12.98 3.69 6.77
N LEU A 97 12.45 3.09 5.71
CA LEU A 97 12.80 3.42 4.33
C LEU A 97 12.26 4.78 3.88
N ILE A 98 11.30 5.37 4.59
CA ILE A 98 10.74 6.68 4.26
C ILE A 98 10.97 7.71 5.37
N SER A 99 11.94 7.46 6.24
CA SER A 99 12.39 8.51 7.16
C SER A 99 12.80 9.76 6.37
N PRO A 100 12.64 10.98 6.93
CA PRO A 100 12.94 12.22 6.21
C PRO A 100 14.35 12.26 5.61
N GLY A 101 15.35 11.75 6.34
CA GLY A 101 16.73 11.65 5.84
C GLY A 101 16.88 10.71 4.65
N MET A 102 16.19 9.56 4.66
CA MET A 102 16.21 8.62 3.54
C MET A 102 15.52 9.19 2.31
N VAL A 103 14.34 9.82 2.47
CA VAL A 103 13.61 10.45 1.37
C VAL A 103 14.44 11.59 0.77
N TYR A 104 15.07 12.41 1.62
CA TYR A 104 15.96 13.49 1.19
C TYR A 104 17.15 12.97 0.39
N TYR A 105 17.85 11.96 0.89
CA TYR A 105 19.00 11.35 0.22
C TYR A 105 18.61 10.78 -1.15
N VAL A 106 17.56 9.94 -1.19
CA VAL A 106 17.09 9.27 -2.41
C VAL A 106 16.56 10.28 -3.43
N GLY A 107 15.92 11.35 -2.95
CA GLY A 107 15.41 12.43 -3.81
C GLY A 107 16.48 13.17 -4.60
N ARG A 108 17.74 13.15 -4.14
CA ARG A 108 18.90 13.78 -4.81
C ARG A 108 19.65 12.85 -5.75
N LEU A 109 19.34 11.55 -5.74
CA LEU A 109 19.95 10.60 -6.68
C LEU A 109 19.33 10.75 -8.08
N PRO A 110 20.10 10.48 -9.15
CA PRO A 110 19.56 10.37 -10.51
C PRO A 110 18.36 9.43 -10.56
N LEU A 111 17.38 9.70 -11.43
CA LEU A 111 16.18 8.86 -11.50
C LEU A 111 16.54 7.40 -11.79
N ALA A 112 17.58 7.16 -12.59
CA ALA A 112 18.14 5.83 -12.90
C ALA A 112 18.52 4.99 -11.65
N ALA A 113 18.76 5.61 -10.50
CA ALA A 113 18.96 4.89 -9.23
C ALA A 113 17.66 4.23 -8.72
N ARG A 114 16.49 4.63 -9.23
CA ARG A 114 15.16 4.14 -8.85
C ARG A 114 14.46 3.45 -10.03
N VAL A 115 14.42 4.12 -11.18
CA VAL A 115 13.75 3.67 -12.42
C VAL A 115 14.67 4.01 -13.60
N ARG A 116 15.12 3.01 -14.35
CA ARG A 116 16.12 3.17 -15.42
C ARG A 116 15.55 3.53 -16.78
N GLY A 117 14.24 3.38 -16.99
CA GLY A 117 13.63 3.64 -18.28
C GLY A 117 12.28 2.95 -18.46
N PRO A 118 11.71 3.01 -19.68
CA PRO A 118 10.35 2.53 -19.96
C PRO A 118 10.20 1.01 -19.78
N ASP A 119 11.24 0.24 -20.09
CA ASP A 119 11.20 -1.23 -20.03
C ASP A 119 11.83 -1.78 -18.74
N ASP A 120 11.99 -0.93 -17.73
CA ASP A 120 12.51 -1.31 -16.43
C ASP A 120 11.48 -2.15 -15.65
N ALA A 121 11.53 -3.46 -15.86
CA ALA A 121 10.70 -4.43 -15.17
C ALA A 121 11.11 -4.65 -13.70
N LEU A 122 12.35 -4.32 -13.34
CA LEU A 122 12.89 -4.57 -12.00
C LEU A 122 12.55 -3.43 -11.04
N ARG A 123 12.89 -2.19 -11.43
CA ARG A 123 12.75 -0.98 -10.61
C ARG A 123 13.42 -1.07 -9.23
N LYS A 124 13.37 0.00 -8.44
CA LYS A 124 13.94 0.09 -7.08
C LYS A 124 15.43 -0.26 -7.03
N HIS A 125 16.19 0.12 -8.05
CA HIS A 125 17.58 -0.31 -8.23
C HIS A 125 18.46 -0.06 -7.01
N ILE A 126 18.35 1.11 -6.37
CA ILE A 126 19.11 1.45 -5.17
C ILE A 126 18.76 0.56 -3.97
N VAL A 127 17.48 0.16 -3.81
CA VAL A 127 17.06 -0.76 -2.74
C VAL A 127 17.62 -2.15 -3.00
N ARG A 128 17.61 -2.60 -4.25
CA ARG A 128 18.16 -3.92 -4.64
C ARG A 128 19.67 -3.97 -4.47
N LEU A 129 20.36 -2.89 -4.82
CA LEU A 129 21.79 -2.73 -4.62
C LEU A 129 22.13 -2.78 -3.12
N ALA A 130 21.41 -2.01 -2.30
CA ALA A 130 21.59 -2.01 -0.85
C ALA A 130 21.32 -3.40 -0.24
N ALA A 131 20.22 -4.05 -0.62
CA ALA A 131 19.89 -5.40 -0.16
C ALA A 131 20.99 -6.41 -0.52
N SER A 132 21.50 -6.37 -1.75
CA SER A 132 22.59 -7.25 -2.19
C SER A 132 23.88 -6.98 -1.40
N ALA A 133 24.22 -5.71 -1.16
CA ALA A 133 25.39 -5.33 -0.36
C ALA A 133 25.27 -5.77 1.11
N MET A 134 24.04 -5.90 1.62
CA MET A 134 23.76 -6.42 2.97
C MET A 134 23.70 -7.95 3.04
N GLY A 135 23.98 -8.66 1.94
CA GLY A 135 23.97 -10.12 1.90
C GLY A 135 22.58 -10.76 1.80
N VAL A 136 21.54 -9.99 1.41
CA VAL A 136 20.22 -10.56 1.12
C VAL A 136 20.35 -11.52 -0.08
N PRO A 137 19.81 -12.76 0.01
CA PRO A 137 19.88 -13.72 -1.08
C PRO A 137 19.43 -13.15 -2.42
N ARG A 138 20.11 -13.53 -3.50
CA ARG A 138 19.89 -12.99 -4.84
C ARG A 138 18.46 -13.20 -5.32
N GLU A 139 17.83 -14.30 -4.93
CA GLU A 139 16.46 -14.65 -5.26
C GLU A 139 15.47 -13.65 -4.66
N ILE A 140 15.80 -13.07 -3.50
CA ILE A 140 14.98 -12.06 -2.80
C ILE A 140 15.33 -10.66 -3.32
N ALA A 141 16.61 -10.30 -3.36
CA ALA A 141 17.06 -8.97 -3.80
C ALA A 141 16.73 -8.70 -5.27
N GLY A 142 16.71 -9.73 -6.12
CA GLY A 142 16.35 -9.68 -7.53
C GLY A 142 14.88 -9.94 -7.84
N ALA A 143 14.05 -10.27 -6.84
CA ALA A 143 12.65 -10.63 -7.07
C ALA A 143 11.86 -9.50 -7.74
N ARG A 144 11.07 -9.81 -8.77
CA ARG A 144 10.14 -8.84 -9.35
C ARG A 144 9.13 -8.37 -8.31
N LYS A 145 8.80 -7.07 -8.35
CA LYS A 145 7.82 -6.53 -7.41
C LYS A 145 6.45 -7.16 -7.63
N ARG A 146 5.83 -7.59 -6.52
CA ARG A 146 4.42 -7.97 -6.44
C ARG A 146 3.73 -7.11 -5.37
N SER A 147 2.49 -6.71 -5.60
CA SER A 147 1.75 -5.94 -4.61
C SER A 147 1.13 -6.87 -3.56
N MET A 148 1.06 -6.38 -2.33
CA MET A 148 0.69 -7.16 -1.14
C MET A 148 -0.64 -7.87 -1.31
N GLN A 149 -1.67 -7.18 -1.81
CA GLN A 149 -3.02 -7.72 -1.95
C GLN A 149 -3.11 -8.96 -2.85
N TYR A 150 -2.19 -9.11 -3.81
CA TYR A 150 -2.15 -10.29 -4.67
C TYR A 150 -1.22 -11.36 -4.10
N SER A 151 -0.05 -10.98 -3.57
CA SER A 151 0.92 -11.95 -3.07
C SER A 151 0.45 -12.67 -1.81
N THR A 152 -0.35 -12.02 -0.96
CA THR A 152 -0.92 -12.65 0.26
C THR A 152 -2.22 -13.41 0.00
N GLY A 153 -2.78 -13.32 -1.21
CA GLY A 153 -4.10 -13.88 -1.52
C GLY A 153 -5.28 -13.09 -0.96
N ALA A 154 -5.08 -11.93 -0.31
CA ALA A 154 -6.16 -11.14 0.28
C ALA A 154 -7.21 -10.69 -0.75
N MET A 155 -6.79 -10.25 -1.93
CA MET A 155 -7.70 -9.90 -3.03
C MET A 155 -8.45 -11.13 -3.56
N LYS A 156 -7.83 -12.32 -3.54
CA LYS A 156 -8.51 -13.56 -3.91
C LYS A 156 -9.60 -13.90 -2.89
N ALA A 157 -9.27 -13.87 -1.60
CA ALA A 157 -10.24 -14.09 -0.52
C ALA A 157 -11.43 -13.12 -0.60
N LEU A 158 -11.18 -11.84 -0.88
CA LEU A 158 -12.24 -10.85 -1.11
C LEU A 158 -13.14 -11.23 -2.29
N ARG A 159 -12.57 -11.65 -3.42
CA ARG A 159 -13.33 -12.09 -4.59
C ARG A 159 -14.18 -13.32 -4.30
N ASP A 160 -13.62 -14.30 -3.59
CA ASP A 160 -14.30 -15.53 -3.23
C ASP A 160 -15.51 -15.25 -2.32
N VAL A 161 -15.33 -14.39 -1.31
CA VAL A 161 -16.43 -13.94 -0.42
C VAL A 161 -17.50 -13.17 -1.20
N ALA A 162 -17.12 -12.23 -2.06
CA ALA A 162 -18.09 -11.47 -2.86
C ALA A 162 -18.88 -12.38 -3.81
N ARG A 163 -18.20 -13.35 -4.45
CA ARG A 163 -18.83 -14.35 -5.33
C ARG A 163 -19.81 -15.23 -4.57
N ALA A 164 -19.50 -15.65 -3.35
CA ALA A 164 -20.42 -16.42 -2.51
C ALA A 164 -21.73 -15.67 -2.21
N HIS A 165 -21.73 -14.34 -2.33
CA HIS A 165 -22.91 -13.48 -2.20
C HIS A 165 -23.52 -13.06 -3.55
N GLY A 166 -23.04 -13.62 -4.67
CA GLY A 166 -23.50 -13.25 -6.02
C GLY A 166 -23.11 -11.84 -6.46
N LEU A 167 -22.11 -11.21 -5.82
CA LEU A 167 -21.73 -9.82 -6.05
C LEU A 167 -20.31 -9.67 -6.58
N LYS A 168 -20.04 -8.56 -7.30
CA LYS A 168 -18.66 -8.12 -7.56
C LYS A 168 -18.05 -7.53 -6.27
N PRO A 169 -16.72 -7.55 -6.08
CA PRO A 169 -16.07 -7.04 -4.87
C PRO A 169 -16.50 -5.62 -4.47
N HIS A 170 -16.59 -4.68 -5.42
CA HIS A 170 -16.99 -3.31 -5.12
C HIS A 170 -18.45 -3.24 -4.62
N GLN A 171 -19.36 -4.04 -5.18
CA GLN A 171 -20.78 -4.05 -4.78
C GLN A 171 -20.92 -4.65 -3.37
N TYR A 172 -20.22 -5.75 -3.11
CA TYR A 172 -20.20 -6.39 -1.80
C TYR A 172 -19.68 -5.42 -0.73
N LEU A 173 -18.53 -4.79 -0.98
CA LEU A 173 -17.92 -3.85 -0.02
C LEU A 173 -18.76 -2.58 0.16
N TYR A 174 -19.33 -2.04 -0.91
CA TYR A 174 -20.22 -0.88 -0.83
C TYR A 174 -21.45 -1.18 0.03
N LYS A 175 -22.09 -2.34 -0.17
CA LYS A 175 -23.22 -2.77 0.68
C LYS A 175 -22.79 -2.84 2.15
N LYS A 176 -21.67 -3.53 2.44
CA LYS A 176 -21.16 -3.64 3.81
C LYS A 176 -20.82 -2.28 4.44
N TYR A 177 -20.26 -1.37 3.66
CA TYR A 177 -19.97 -0.01 4.10
C TYR A 177 -21.26 0.75 4.45
N MET A 178 -22.27 0.68 3.58
CA MET A 178 -23.57 1.32 3.85
C MET A 178 -24.27 0.72 5.07
N ASP A 179 -24.26 -0.61 5.22
CA ASP A 179 -24.83 -1.28 6.40
C ASP A 179 -24.15 -0.81 7.70
N LEU A 180 -22.84 -0.54 7.67
CA LEU A 180 -22.07 -0.09 8.83
C LEU A 180 -22.27 1.39 9.17
N PHE A 181 -22.35 2.27 8.18
CA PHE A 181 -22.29 3.72 8.37
C PHE A 181 -23.61 4.46 8.12
N ALA A 182 -24.53 3.90 7.33
CA ALA A 182 -25.85 4.50 7.11
C ALA A 182 -26.89 4.06 8.17
N GLY A 183 -26.63 2.97 8.91
CA GLY A 183 -27.52 2.44 9.94
C GLY A 183 -27.49 3.17 11.30
N GLN A 184 -26.68 4.22 11.46
CA GLN A 184 -26.60 5.04 12.70
C GLN A 184 -27.18 6.46 12.54
N GLY A 185 -27.93 6.72 11.47
CA GLY A 185 -28.74 7.92 11.36
C GLY A 185 -30.10 7.71 12.03
N GLY A 186 -30.23 8.11 13.30
CA GLY A 186 -31.55 8.48 13.82
C GLY A 186 -32.14 9.51 12.86
N GLY A 187 -33.24 9.14 12.19
CA GLY A 187 -33.92 10.06 11.30
C GLY A 187 -34.31 11.33 12.06
N PRO A 188 -34.22 12.53 11.45
CA PRO A 188 -34.94 13.65 12.00
C PRO A 188 -36.42 13.25 11.98
N GLY A 189 -37.01 13.11 13.17
CA GLY A 189 -38.45 12.98 13.29
C GLY A 189 -39.07 14.16 12.57
N LEU A 190 -39.83 13.87 11.50
CA LEU A 190 -40.75 14.83 10.94
C LEU A 190 -41.93 14.91 11.92
N GLY A 191 -41.77 15.80 12.91
CA GLY A 191 -42.85 16.43 13.66
C GLY A 191 -42.99 17.86 13.19
#